data_AF-A0A3D0LZV3-F1
#
_entry.id   AF-A0A3D0LZV3-F1
#
_cell.length_a   1.000
_cell.length_b   1.000
_cell.length_c   1.000
_cell.angle_alpha   90.00
_cell.angle_beta   90.00
_cell.angle_gamma   90.00
#
_symmetry.space_group_name_H-M   'P 1'
#
loop_
_entity.id
_entity.type
_entity.pdbx_description
1 polymer ?
#
loop_
_entity_poly.entity_id
_entity_poly.type
_entity_poly.pdbx_seq_one_letter_code
_entity_poly.pdbx_strand_id
1 'polypeptide(L)'
;MPEMTLQECIARLEDLIQDRKSFFSKDGNDDVFRTDAAALEKAVSMLHKIAAGEYKLVVHGHWINYYEPLCSSPHANCSICSHLQTFNEYCGKIYAPRYCENCGAPMDGKDEEN
;
A
#
# COMPACT_ATOMS: atom_id res chain seq x y z
N MET A 1 24.00 0.50 9.89
CA MET A 1 24.05 1.17 8.58
C MET A 1 22.95 2.22 8.60
N PRO A 2 23.20 3.50 8.30
CA PRO A 2 22.14 4.49 8.24
C PRO A 2 21.11 4.10 7.18
N GLU A 3 19.84 4.36 7.48
CA GLU A 3 18.73 4.12 6.58
C GLU A 3 18.81 5.10 5.40
N MET A 4 18.64 4.58 4.18
CA MET A 4 18.77 5.39 2.96
C MET A 4 17.53 6.29 2.81
N THR A 5 17.77 7.57 2.61
CA THR A 5 16.67 8.53 2.41
C THR A 5 16.00 8.33 1.05
N LEU A 6 14.73 8.76 0.94
CA LEU A 6 13.99 8.72 -0.34
C LEU A 6 14.73 9.48 -1.46
N GLN A 7 15.38 10.60 -1.13
CA GLN A 7 16.17 11.39 -2.09
C GLN A 7 17.39 10.63 -2.60
N GLU A 8 18.12 9.94 -1.71
CA GLU A 8 19.26 9.11 -2.10
C GLU A 8 18.83 7.90 -2.96
N CYS A 9 17.68 7.31 -2.66
CA CYS A 9 17.09 6.26 -3.49
C CYS A 9 16.79 6.76 -4.91
N ILE A 10 16.15 7.92 -5.04
CA ILE A 10 15.84 8.53 -6.34
C ILE A 10 17.11 8.79 -7.13
N ALA A 11 18.11 9.46 -6.53
CA ALA A 11 19.36 9.78 -7.19
C ALA A 11 20.08 8.53 -7.73
N ARG A 12 20.13 7.44 -6.94
CA ARG A 12 20.73 6.17 -7.38
C ARG A 12 19.98 5.52 -8.54
N LEU A 13 18.65 5.62 -8.56
CA LEU A 13 17.85 5.09 -9.67
C LEU A 13 18.05 5.92 -10.94
N GLU A 14 18.18 7.25 -10.82
CA GLU A 14 18.51 8.13 -11.94
C GLU A 14 19.88 7.81 -12.54
N ASP A 15 20.89 7.56 -11.69
CA ASP A 15 22.22 7.12 -12.14
C ASP A 15 22.15 5.78 -12.89
N LEU A 16 21.38 4.81 -12.38
CA LEU A 16 21.15 3.52 -13.06
C LEU A 16 20.44 3.68 -14.40
N ILE A 17 19.50 4.63 -14.53
CA ILE A 17 18.85 4.94 -15.81
C ILE A 17 19.88 5.43 -16.82
N GLN A 18 20.78 6.35 -16.42
CA GLN A 18 21.82 6.86 -17.32
C GLN A 18 22.78 5.76 -17.74
N ASP A 19 23.20 4.90 -16.81
CA ASP A 19 24.03 3.73 -17.10
C ASP A 19 23.34 2.83 -18.14
N ARG A 20 22.07 2.47 -17.94
CA ARG A 20 21.30 1.64 -18.89
C ARG A 20 21.16 2.28 -20.26
N LYS A 21 20.92 3.60 -20.32
CA LYS A 21 20.83 4.37 -21.57
C LYS A 21 22.17 4.42 -22.31
N SER A 22 23.29 4.33 -21.61
CA SER A 22 24.62 4.33 -22.24
C SER A 22 24.88 3.11 -23.12
N PHE A 23 24.17 2.01 -22.86
CA PHE A 23 24.23 0.78 -23.67
C PHE A 23 23.31 0.81 -24.90
N PHE A 24 22.59 1.92 -25.16
CA PHE A 24 21.73 2.02 -26.34
C PHE A 24 22.60 2.20 -27.59
N SER A 25 22.81 1.12 -28.31
CA SER A 25 23.39 1.11 -29.64
C SER A 25 22.34 1.51 -30.69
N LYS A 26 22.80 2.02 -31.84
CA LYS A 26 21.93 2.35 -32.98
C LYS A 26 21.48 1.13 -33.78
N ASP A 27 22.23 0.02 -33.70
CA ASP A 27 22.09 -1.12 -34.61
C ASP A 27 21.94 -2.48 -33.87
N GLY A 28 21.87 -2.49 -32.54
CA GLY A 28 21.81 -3.69 -31.70
C GLY A 28 20.45 -3.97 -31.06
N ASN A 29 20.25 -5.23 -30.67
CA ASN A 29 19.08 -5.69 -29.93
C ASN A 29 19.21 -5.32 -28.44
N ASP A 30 18.95 -4.05 -28.13
CA ASP A 30 19.05 -3.48 -26.78
C ASP A 30 17.70 -3.41 -26.06
N ASP A 31 16.74 -4.22 -26.49
CA ASP A 31 15.36 -4.22 -25.99
C ASP A 31 15.30 -4.44 -24.46
N VAL A 32 16.24 -5.24 -23.92
CA VAL A 32 16.38 -5.46 -22.49
C VAL A 32 16.77 -4.17 -21.77
N PHE A 33 17.79 -3.45 -22.24
CA PHE A 33 18.24 -2.21 -21.60
C PHE A 33 17.19 -1.10 -21.71
N ARG A 34 16.43 -1.07 -22.81
CA ARG A 34 15.32 -0.12 -23.02
C ARG A 34 14.16 -0.41 -22.07
N THR A 35 13.80 -1.68 -21.90
CA THR A 35 12.75 -2.11 -20.98
C THR A 35 13.14 -1.80 -19.53
N ASP A 36 14.38 -2.09 -19.14
CA ASP A 36 14.92 -1.78 -17.82
C ASP A 36 14.90 -0.28 -17.54
N ALA A 37 15.40 0.54 -18.48
CA ALA A 37 15.39 2.00 -18.32
C ALA A 37 13.97 2.54 -18.16
N ALA A 38 13.00 2.07 -18.95
CA ALA A 38 11.60 2.48 -18.84
C ALA A 38 10.96 2.06 -17.50
N ALA A 39 11.30 0.87 -17.00
CA ALA A 39 10.83 0.41 -15.69
C ALA A 39 11.39 1.28 -14.55
N LEU A 40 12.68 1.61 -14.61
CA LEU A 40 13.35 2.48 -13.65
C LEU A 40 12.79 3.91 -13.68
N GLU A 41 12.56 4.48 -14.87
CA GLU A 41 11.93 5.80 -15.03
C GLU A 41 10.54 5.83 -14.39
N LYS A 42 9.75 4.77 -14.58
CA LYS A 42 8.44 4.65 -13.95
C LYS A 42 8.55 4.57 -12.42
N ALA A 43 9.53 3.84 -11.89
CA ALA A 43 9.77 3.77 -10.45
C ALA A 43 10.15 5.13 -9.87
N VAL A 44 11.08 5.86 -10.51
CA VAL A 44 11.47 7.23 -10.10
C VAL A 44 10.26 8.17 -10.12
N SER A 45 9.44 8.12 -11.17
CA SER A 45 8.21 8.91 -11.25
C SER A 45 7.25 8.63 -10.08
N MET A 46 7.08 7.36 -9.70
CA MET A 46 6.27 6.99 -8.53
C MET A 46 6.86 7.54 -7.23
N LEU A 47 8.18 7.44 -7.03
CA LEU A 47 8.85 7.94 -5.83
C LEU A 47 8.73 9.47 -5.70
N HIS A 48 8.79 10.22 -6.82
CA HIS A 48 8.53 11.66 -6.80
C HIS A 48 7.11 11.99 -6.36
N LYS A 49 6.12 11.27 -6.87
CA LYS A 49 4.72 11.45 -6.45
C LYS A 49 4.50 11.10 -4.98
N ILE A 50 5.18 10.09 -4.47
CA ILE A 50 5.20 9.77 -3.04
C ILE A 50 5.81 10.94 -2.24
N ALA A 51 6.96 11.46 -2.67
CA ALA A 51 7.62 12.60 -2.02
C ALA A 51 6.76 13.87 -2.04
N ALA A 52 5.96 14.06 -3.10
CA ALA A 52 5.00 15.16 -3.24
C ALA A 52 3.72 14.96 -2.43
N GLY A 53 3.54 13.80 -1.77
CA GLY A 53 2.33 13.48 -1.00
C GLY A 53 1.09 13.20 -1.86
N GLU A 54 1.26 12.90 -3.15
CA GLU A 54 0.14 12.55 -4.05
C GLU A 54 -0.52 11.21 -3.69
N TYR A 55 0.19 10.36 -2.95
CA TYR A 55 -0.32 9.08 -2.46
C TYR A 55 -0.60 9.15 -0.96
N LYS A 56 -1.74 8.61 -0.54
CA LYS A 56 -2.04 8.36 0.87
C LYS A 56 -1.41 7.03 1.29
N LEU A 57 -0.84 6.99 2.49
CA LEU A 57 -0.35 5.76 3.08
C LEU A 57 -1.50 4.75 3.17
N VAL A 58 -1.26 3.52 2.71
CA VAL A 58 -2.19 2.42 2.96
C VAL A 58 -2.04 2.02 4.42
N VAL A 59 -3.05 2.32 5.23
CA VAL A 59 -3.08 1.94 6.63
C VAL A 59 -3.98 0.72 6.77
N HIS A 60 -3.39 -0.39 7.19
CA HIS A 60 -4.10 -1.63 7.42
C HIS A 60 -4.78 -1.57 8.80
N GLY A 61 -6.09 -1.70 8.82
CA GLY A 61 -6.90 -1.71 10.03
C GLY A 61 -7.24 -3.12 10.49
N HIS A 62 -7.93 -3.19 11.62
CA HIS A 62 -8.58 -4.39 12.13
C HIS A 62 -9.94 -4.00 12.72
N TRP A 63 -10.79 -4.99 12.94
CA TRP A 63 -12.12 -4.80 13.51
C TRP A 63 -12.06 -4.93 15.04
N ILE A 64 -12.37 -3.84 15.75
CA ILE A 64 -12.47 -3.82 17.21
C ILE A 64 -13.90 -4.18 17.60
N ASN A 65 -14.11 -5.43 18.01
CA ASN A 65 -15.43 -5.94 18.36
C ASN A 65 -16.02 -5.21 19.57
N TYR A 66 -17.27 -4.75 19.43
CA TYR A 66 -18.06 -4.25 20.55
C TYR A 66 -19.08 -5.32 20.95
N TYR A 67 -18.87 -5.95 22.11
CA TYR A 67 -19.89 -6.79 22.71
C TYR A 67 -20.85 -5.93 23.53
N GLU A 68 -21.95 -5.50 22.91
CA GLU A 68 -23.11 -5.04 23.67
C GLU A 68 -24.04 -6.22 23.93
N PRO A 69 -24.36 -6.55 25.20
CA PRO A 69 -25.22 -7.68 25.56
C PRO A 69 -26.63 -7.66 24.96
N LEU A 70 -27.06 -6.53 24.40
CA LEU A 70 -28.42 -6.28 23.92
C LEU A 70 -28.52 -6.14 22.39
N CYS A 71 -27.40 -6.15 21.67
CA CYS A 71 -27.42 -6.04 20.21
C CYS A 71 -27.60 -7.42 19.57
N SER A 72 -28.67 -7.58 18.78
CA SER A 72 -29.00 -8.79 18.02
C SER A 72 -28.12 -9.01 16.79
N SER A 73 -27.20 -8.08 16.48
CA SER A 73 -26.28 -8.20 15.37
C SER A 73 -24.85 -7.90 15.84
N PRO A 74 -23.84 -8.61 15.32
CA PRO A 74 -22.45 -8.32 15.63
C PRO A 74 -22.02 -6.98 15.01
N HIS A 75 -21.37 -6.14 15.81
CA HIS A 75 -20.82 -4.86 15.37
C HIS A 75 -19.36 -4.72 15.80
N ALA A 76 -18.58 -4.01 15.01
CA ALA A 76 -17.21 -3.65 15.35
C ALA A 76 -16.84 -2.27 14.83
N ASN A 77 -15.90 -1.62 15.50
CA ASN A 77 -15.33 -0.37 15.04
C ASN A 77 -14.10 -0.62 14.17
N CYS A 78 -13.94 0.19 13.13
CA CYS A 78 -12.67 0.28 12.42
C CYS A 78 -11.59 0.87 13.33
N SER A 79 -10.45 0.21 13.48
CA SER A 79 -9.33 0.72 14.30
C SER A 79 -8.70 2.02 13.76
N ILE A 80 -8.93 2.35 12.49
CA ILE A 80 -8.32 3.52 11.82
C ILE A 80 -9.20 4.77 11.91
N CYS A 81 -10.52 4.63 11.73
CA CYS A 81 -11.44 5.76 11.68
C CYS A 81 -12.55 5.71 12.72
N SER A 82 -12.57 4.68 13.57
CA SER A 82 -13.59 4.43 14.61
C SER A 82 -15.02 4.33 14.09
N HIS A 83 -15.23 4.18 12.79
CA HIS A 83 -16.54 3.97 12.20
C HIS A 83 -17.10 2.62 12.64
N LEU A 84 -18.34 2.62 13.13
CA LEU A 84 -19.08 1.43 13.55
C LEU A 84 -19.64 0.71 12.32
N GLN A 85 -19.22 -0.52 12.12
CA GLN A 85 -19.69 -1.40 11.06
C GLN A 85 -20.59 -2.50 11.65
N THR A 86 -21.76 -2.67 11.04
CA THR A 86 -22.62 -3.85 11.21
C THR A 86 -22.08 -5.01 10.38
N PHE A 87 -22.02 -6.20 10.97
CA PHE A 87 -21.67 -7.42 10.24
C PHE A 87 -22.91 -8.26 9.97
N ASN A 88 -22.92 -8.91 8.81
CA ASN A 88 -23.95 -9.87 8.46
C ASN A 88 -23.67 -11.20 9.17
N GLU A 89 -24.70 -11.77 9.78
CA GLU A 89 -24.66 -13.13 10.31
C GLU A 89 -25.49 -14.05 9.41
N TYR A 90 -24.90 -15.16 8.95
CA TYR A 90 -25.61 -16.18 8.20
C TYR A 90 -25.24 -17.57 8.74
N CYS A 91 -26.25 -18.34 9.14
CA CYS A 91 -26.08 -19.68 9.74
C CYS A 91 -25.08 -19.71 10.92
N GLY A 92 -25.09 -18.71 11.81
CA GLY A 92 -24.20 -18.64 12.98
C GLY A 92 -22.76 -18.22 12.66
N LYS A 93 -22.48 -17.75 11.43
CA LYS A 93 -21.17 -17.24 11.02
C LYS A 93 -21.25 -15.74 10.77
N ILE A 94 -20.30 -15.01 11.35
CA ILE A 94 -20.13 -13.57 11.17
C ILE A 94 -19.27 -13.32 9.94
N TYR A 95 -19.78 -12.53 9.00
CA TYR A 95 -19.07 -12.13 7.79
C TYR A 95 -18.58 -10.68 7.93
N ALA A 96 -17.35 -10.52 8.40
CA ALA A 96 -16.69 -9.22 8.48
C ALA A 96 -16.20 -8.76 7.08
N PRO A 97 -16.47 -7.52 6.65
CA PRO A 97 -15.96 -6.97 5.40
C PRO A 97 -14.43 -6.92 5.38
N ARG A 98 -13.83 -7.05 4.19
CA ARG A 98 -12.38 -6.93 3.99
C ARG A 98 -11.86 -5.50 4.05
N TYR A 99 -12.75 -4.52 3.97
CA TYR A 99 -12.42 -3.10 3.97
C TYR A 99 -13.40 -2.34 4.87
N CYS A 100 -12.94 -1.27 5.50
CA CYS A 100 -13.84 -0.31 6.13
C CYS A 100 -14.59 0.48 5.06
N GLU A 101 -15.92 0.54 5.11
CA GLU A 101 -16.74 1.28 4.16
C GLU A 101 -16.54 2.81 4.25
N ASN A 102 -16.10 3.31 5.41
CA ASN A 102 -15.90 4.73 5.64
C ASN A 102 -14.52 5.24 5.20
N CYS A 103 -13.44 4.56 5.58
CA CYS A 103 -12.07 5.02 5.28
C CYS A 103 -11.35 4.22 4.20
N GLY A 104 -11.90 3.08 3.74
CA GLY A 104 -11.29 2.21 2.74
C GLY A 104 -10.08 1.41 3.24
N ALA A 105 -9.75 1.47 4.54
CA ALA A 105 -8.65 0.71 5.10
C ALA A 105 -8.89 -0.81 4.90
N PRO A 106 -7.91 -1.56 4.38
CA PRO A 106 -7.96 -3.02 4.36
C PRO A 106 -7.92 -3.56 5.80
N MET A 107 -8.76 -4.56 6.10
CA MET A 107 -8.99 -5.09 7.45
C MET A 107 -8.23 -6.40 7.71
N ASP A 108 -7.01 -6.46 7.22
CA ASP A 108 -6.03 -7.54 7.36
C ASP A 108 -4.86 -7.18 8.27
N GLY A 109 -4.94 -6.01 8.94
CA GLY A 109 -4.05 -5.65 10.04
C GLY A 109 -4.22 -6.66 11.18
N LYS A 110 -3.10 -7.07 11.78
CA LYS A 110 -3.14 -7.84 13.03
C LYS A 110 -3.19 -6.87 14.20
N ASP A 111 -3.87 -7.26 15.27
CA ASP A 111 -3.57 -6.71 16.58
C ASP A 111 -2.12 -7.13 16.90
N GLU A 112 -1.23 -6.18 17.11
CA GLU A 112 0.06 -6.52 17.72
C GLU A 112 -0.27 -7.07 19.11
N GLU A 113 -0.08 -8.38 19.29
CA GLU A 113 -0.24 -9.05 20.57
C GLU A 113 0.62 -8.32 21.62
N ASN A 114 -0.06 -7.70 22.59
CA ASN A 114 0.55 -7.06 23.77
C ASN A 114 0.75 -8.10 24.88
#